data_AF-A0A447NQ43-F1
#
_entry.id   AF-A0A447NQ43-F1
#
_cell.length_a   1.000
_cell.length_b   1.000
_cell.length_c   1.000
_cell.angle_alpha   90.00
_cell.angle_beta   90.00
_cell.angle_gamma   90.00
#
_symmetry.space_group_name_H-M   'P 1'
#
loop_
_entity.id
_entity.type
_entity.pdbx_description
1 polymer ?
#
loop_
_entity_poly.entity_id
_entity_poly.type
_entity_poly.pdbx_seq_one_letter_code
_entity_poly.pdbx_strand_id
1 'polypeptide(L)'
;MPSLSKEAALVHDALVARGLETPLRPPMDELDNETRKSLIAGHMTEIMQLLNLDLSDDSLMETPHRIAKMYVDEIFAGLDYTNFPKITLIENKMKVDEMVTVRDITLTSTCEHHFVTIDGKATVAYIPKDSVIGLSKINRIVQFFAQRPPGSGTFDPTNSDGAANLARHQ
;
A
#
# COMPACT_ATOMS: atom_id res chain seq x y z
N MET A 1 16.05 -4.23 -13.03
CA MET A 1 14.90 -3.61 -12.33
C MET A 1 14.89 -2.11 -12.61
N PRO A 2 13.73 -1.47 -12.86
CA PRO A 2 13.67 -0.01 -12.88
C PRO A 2 14.09 0.53 -11.50
N SER A 3 14.95 1.55 -11.49
CA SER A 3 15.35 2.21 -10.24
C SER A 3 14.14 2.88 -9.60
N LEU A 4 13.99 2.74 -8.28
CA LEU A 4 12.98 3.47 -7.51
C LEU A 4 13.07 4.98 -7.77
N SER A 5 11.95 5.70 -7.66
CA SER A 5 12.02 7.16 -7.66
C SER A 5 12.79 7.65 -6.44
N LYS A 6 13.33 8.87 -6.53
CA LYS A 6 14.04 9.50 -5.41
C LYS A 6 13.16 9.55 -4.16
N GLU A 7 11.89 9.90 -4.31
CA GLU A 7 10.94 9.99 -3.20
C GLU A 7 10.63 8.61 -2.61
N ALA A 8 10.46 7.59 -3.45
CA ALA A 8 10.21 6.23 -3.01
C ALA A 8 11.38 5.70 -2.15
N ALA A 9 12.62 5.91 -2.61
CA ALA A 9 13.82 5.53 -1.88
C ALA A 9 13.93 6.25 -0.52
N LEU A 10 13.75 7.58 -0.51
CA LEU A 10 13.79 8.37 0.73
C LEU A 10 12.74 7.93 1.76
N VAL A 11 11.52 7.62 1.29
CA VAL A 11 10.43 7.17 2.17
C VAL A 11 10.72 5.78 2.73
N HIS A 12 11.17 4.86 1.87
CA HIS A 12 11.55 3.51 2.30
C HIS A 12 12.66 3.54 3.36
N ASP A 13 13.76 4.24 3.08
CA ASP A 13 14.90 4.34 4.00
C ASP A 13 14.48 4.94 5.34
N ALA A 14 13.59 5.95 5.34
CA ALA A 14 13.08 6.57 6.55
C ALA A 14 12.19 5.62 7.39
N LEU A 15 11.40 4.75 6.74
CA LEU A 15 10.59 3.75 7.42
C LEU A 15 11.44 2.64 8.01
N VAL A 16 12.43 2.14 7.26
CA VAL A 16 13.39 1.13 7.71
C VAL A 16 14.18 1.64 8.91
N ALA A 17 14.72 2.86 8.84
CA ALA A 17 15.48 3.47 9.95
C ALA A 17 14.68 3.60 11.26
N ARG A 18 13.34 3.63 11.16
CA ARG A 18 12.42 3.74 12.31
C ARG A 18 11.79 2.41 12.73
N GLY A 19 12.07 1.32 12.00
CA GLY A 19 11.41 0.03 12.23
C GLY A 19 9.90 0.06 11.95
N LEU A 20 9.44 0.94 11.05
CA LEU A 20 8.04 1.11 10.68
C LEU A 20 7.70 0.50 9.32
N GLU A 21 8.68 -0.15 8.67
CA GLU A 21 8.46 -0.83 7.39
C GLU A 21 7.72 -2.15 7.58
N THR A 22 6.90 -2.54 6.61
CA THR A 22 6.24 -3.85 6.60
C THR A 22 7.30 -4.96 6.62
N PRO A 23 7.17 -6.02 7.46
CA PRO A 23 8.15 -7.10 7.56
C PRO A 23 8.30 -7.91 6.25
N LEU A 24 9.08 -7.39 5.32
CA LEU A 24 9.37 -8.02 4.03
C LEU A 24 10.68 -8.80 4.11
N ARG A 25 10.67 -9.99 3.51
CA ARG A 25 11.91 -10.73 3.28
C ARG A 25 12.65 -10.13 2.08
N PRO A 26 13.99 -10.15 2.05
CA PRO A 26 14.73 -9.89 0.84
C PRO A 26 14.25 -10.83 -0.28
N PRO A 27 14.17 -10.37 -1.54
CA PRO A 27 13.83 -11.25 -2.66
C PRO A 27 14.83 -12.41 -2.72
N MET A 28 14.36 -13.64 -2.48
CA MET A 28 15.21 -14.83 -2.41
C MET A 28 15.65 -15.27 -3.80
N ASP A 29 14.78 -15.10 -4.79
CA ASP A 29 14.99 -15.29 -6.23
C ASP A 29 14.16 -14.24 -6.98
N GLU A 30 14.64 -13.72 -8.12
CA GLU A 30 13.85 -12.82 -8.99
C GLU A 30 12.76 -13.63 -9.72
N LEU A 31 11.72 -14.04 -8.99
CA LEU A 31 10.49 -14.56 -9.59
C LEU A 31 9.72 -13.38 -10.20
N ASP A 32 9.49 -13.44 -11.51
CA ASP A 32 8.61 -12.50 -12.19
C ASP A 32 7.17 -12.63 -11.67
N ASN A 33 6.38 -11.57 -11.87
CA ASN A 33 5.02 -11.51 -11.33
C ASN A 33 4.08 -12.54 -11.99
N GLU A 34 4.30 -12.96 -13.23
CA GLU A 34 3.47 -13.98 -13.88
C GLU A 34 3.73 -15.36 -13.28
N THR A 35 5.01 -15.71 -13.06
CA THR A 35 5.39 -16.93 -12.35
C THR A 35 4.81 -16.93 -10.93
N ARG A 36 4.90 -15.80 -10.21
CA ARG A 36 4.34 -15.67 -8.86
C ARG A 36 2.83 -15.86 -8.85
N LYS A 37 2.10 -15.25 -9.79
CA LYS A 37 0.64 -15.42 -9.92
C LYS A 37 0.26 -16.87 -10.25
N SER A 38 0.98 -17.53 -11.15
CA SER A 38 0.73 -18.93 -11.48
C SER A 38 0.88 -19.85 -10.26
N LEU A 39 1.95 -19.66 -9.46
CA LEU A 39 2.16 -20.43 -8.23
C LEU A 39 1.08 -20.18 -7.19
N ILE A 40 0.71 -18.91 -6.95
CA ILE A 40 -0.37 -18.56 -6.01
C ILE A 40 -1.70 -19.15 -6.48
N ALA A 41 -2.03 -19.06 -7.78
CA ALA A 41 -3.24 -19.65 -8.33
C ALA A 41 -3.26 -21.17 -8.12
N GLY A 42 -2.13 -21.85 -8.32
CA GLY A 42 -1.98 -23.28 -8.00
C GLY A 42 -2.32 -23.58 -6.54
N HIS A 43 -1.75 -22.83 -5.59
CA HIS A 43 -2.07 -23.02 -4.17
C HIS A 43 -3.53 -22.71 -3.83
N MET A 44 -4.14 -21.71 -4.46
CA MET A 44 -5.56 -21.39 -4.25
C MET A 44 -6.48 -22.47 -4.81
N THR A 45 -6.12 -23.10 -5.93
CA THR A 45 -6.83 -24.27 -6.47
C THR A 45 -6.88 -25.39 -5.42
N GLU A 46 -5.73 -25.73 -4.82
CA GLU A 46 -5.66 -26.76 -3.78
C GLU A 46 -6.51 -26.39 -2.55
N ILE A 47 -6.44 -25.12 -2.09
CA ILE A 47 -7.27 -24.64 -0.98
C ILE A 47 -8.76 -24.77 -1.29
N MET A 48 -9.19 -24.39 -2.49
CA MET A 48 -10.60 -24.48 -2.89
C MET A 48 -11.08 -25.94 -2.98
N GLN A 49 -10.25 -26.86 -3.47
CA GLN A 49 -10.55 -28.29 -3.48
C GLN A 49 -10.66 -28.87 -2.07
N LEU A 50 -9.80 -28.45 -1.14
CA LEU A 50 -9.87 -28.83 0.27
C LEU A 50 -11.17 -28.33 0.95
N LEU A 51 -11.77 -27.27 0.43
CA LEU A 51 -13.09 -26.77 0.85
C LEU A 51 -14.26 -27.48 0.14
N ASN A 52 -13.98 -28.51 -0.67
CA ASN A 52 -14.94 -29.25 -1.51
C ASN A 52 -15.69 -28.36 -2.53
N LEU A 53 -15.05 -27.28 -3.00
CA LEU A 53 -15.60 -26.46 -4.07
C LEU A 53 -15.40 -27.13 -5.43
N ASP A 54 -16.46 -27.22 -6.22
CA ASP A 54 -16.41 -27.79 -7.58
C ASP A 54 -15.81 -26.78 -8.56
N LEU A 55 -14.53 -26.96 -8.91
CA LEU A 55 -13.84 -26.09 -9.86
C LEU A 55 -14.19 -26.38 -11.33
N SER A 56 -15.07 -27.35 -11.61
CA SER A 56 -15.65 -27.51 -12.94
C SER A 56 -16.82 -26.55 -13.20
N ASP A 57 -17.34 -25.92 -12.14
CA ASP A 57 -18.31 -24.84 -12.23
C ASP A 57 -17.70 -23.60 -12.91
N ASP A 58 -18.42 -23.02 -13.86
CA ASP A 58 -17.97 -21.91 -14.70
C ASP A 58 -17.68 -20.64 -13.88
N SER A 59 -18.40 -20.43 -12.77
CA SER A 59 -18.16 -19.29 -11.88
C SER A 59 -16.88 -19.45 -11.05
N LEU A 60 -16.54 -20.69 -10.67
CA LEU A 60 -15.43 -20.99 -9.77
C LEU A 60 -14.10 -21.26 -10.47
N MET A 61 -14.13 -21.79 -11.70
CA MET A 61 -12.94 -22.18 -12.49
C MET A 61 -11.85 -21.10 -12.53
N GLU A 62 -12.24 -19.83 -12.69
CA GLU A 62 -11.30 -18.70 -12.77
C GLU A 62 -10.99 -18.03 -11.43
N THR A 63 -11.59 -18.48 -10.32
CA THR A 63 -11.38 -17.89 -8.99
C THR A 63 -9.91 -17.93 -8.54
N PRO A 64 -9.16 -19.04 -8.68
CA PRO A 64 -7.76 -19.08 -8.27
C PRO A 64 -6.91 -18.02 -8.97
N HIS A 65 -7.12 -17.82 -10.28
CA HIS A 65 -6.45 -16.78 -11.06
C HIS A 65 -6.82 -15.37 -10.60
N ARG A 66 -8.12 -15.13 -10.33
CA ARG A 66 -8.59 -13.83 -9.81
C ARG A 66 -7.96 -13.51 -8.45
N ILE A 67 -7.86 -14.48 -7.54
CA ILE A 67 -7.23 -14.28 -6.22
C ILE A 67 -5.73 -14.01 -6.39
N ALA A 68 -5.04 -14.76 -7.24
CA ALA A 68 -3.62 -14.53 -7.50
C ALA A 68 -3.34 -13.13 -8.07
N LYS A 69 -4.13 -12.71 -9.07
CA LYS A 69 -4.06 -11.36 -9.63
C LYS A 69 -4.34 -10.30 -8.57
N MET A 70 -5.38 -10.48 -7.77
CA MET A 70 -5.74 -9.56 -6.68
C MET A 70 -4.57 -9.40 -5.69
N TYR A 71 -3.92 -10.49 -5.27
CA TYR A 71 -2.79 -10.43 -4.34
C TYR A 71 -1.55 -9.78 -4.94
N VAL A 72 -1.19 -10.10 -6.18
CA VAL A 72 0.07 -9.62 -6.77
C VAL A 72 -0.05 -8.20 -7.33
N ASP A 73 -1.16 -7.90 -8.01
CA ASP A 73 -1.29 -6.69 -8.82
C ASP A 73 -2.22 -5.63 -8.18
N GLU A 74 -2.97 -5.97 -7.11
CA GLU A 74 -4.03 -5.10 -6.57
C GLU A 74 -3.87 -4.80 -5.07
N ILE A 75 -4.38 -5.67 -4.19
CA ILE A 75 -4.55 -5.34 -2.76
C ILE A 75 -3.23 -5.28 -1.98
N PHE A 76 -2.16 -5.88 -2.51
CA PHE A 76 -0.80 -5.79 -1.94
C PHE A 76 0.19 -5.07 -2.87
N ALA A 77 -0.29 -4.35 -3.88
CA ALA A 77 0.56 -3.61 -4.81
C ALA A 77 1.46 -2.56 -4.11
N GLY A 78 1.05 -2.10 -2.92
CA GLY A 78 1.81 -1.17 -2.08
C GLY A 78 3.08 -1.76 -1.46
N LEU A 79 3.27 -3.09 -1.48
CA LEU A 79 4.52 -3.72 -1.05
C LEU A 79 5.68 -3.46 -2.02
N ASP A 80 5.36 -3.17 -3.28
CA ASP A 80 6.34 -2.83 -4.31
C ASP A 80 6.47 -1.30 -4.44
N TYR A 81 7.62 -0.76 -4.02
CA TYR A 81 7.92 0.67 -4.10
C TYR A 81 8.02 1.21 -5.54
N THR A 82 8.06 0.36 -6.57
CA THR A 82 7.91 0.83 -7.96
C THR A 82 6.51 1.40 -8.23
N ASN A 83 5.51 1.02 -7.42
CA ASN A 83 4.15 1.57 -7.44
C ASN A 83 4.00 2.86 -6.61
N PHE A 84 5.06 3.35 -5.98
CA PHE A 84 5.00 4.56 -5.16
C PHE A 84 4.52 5.77 -6.01
N PRO A 85 3.56 6.57 -5.52
CA PRO A 85 2.99 7.63 -6.32
C PRO A 85 4.01 8.73 -6.64
N LYS A 86 4.03 9.18 -7.90
CA LYS A 86 4.81 10.36 -8.30
C LYS A 86 4.36 11.58 -7.49
N ILE A 87 5.26 12.07 -6.64
CA ILE A 87 5.02 13.24 -5.79
C ILE A 87 5.14 14.51 -6.62
N THR A 88 4.34 15.50 -6.28
CA THR A 88 4.43 16.84 -6.90
C THR A 88 4.27 17.86 -5.78
N LEU A 89 5.27 18.71 -5.66
CA LEU A 89 5.34 19.79 -4.68
C LEU A 89 5.26 21.12 -5.42
N ILE A 90 4.54 22.07 -4.83
CA ILE A 90 4.45 23.45 -5.32
C ILE A 90 5.12 24.33 -4.27
N GLU A 91 5.97 25.26 -4.69
CA GLU A 91 6.60 26.21 -3.77
C GLU A 91 5.54 27.00 -2.99
N ASN A 92 5.73 27.15 -1.68
CA ASN A 92 4.80 27.85 -0.80
C ASN A 92 4.93 29.38 -0.92
N LYS A 93 4.71 29.92 -2.13
CA LYS A 93 4.79 31.36 -2.40
C LYS A 93 3.76 32.19 -1.63
N MET A 94 2.64 31.55 -1.30
CA MET A 94 1.56 32.15 -0.51
C MET A 94 1.90 32.22 0.99
N LYS A 95 3.03 31.64 1.41
CA LYS A 95 3.45 31.55 2.82
C LYS A 95 2.35 31.03 3.72
N VAL A 96 1.68 29.96 3.27
CA VAL A 96 0.69 29.25 4.07
C VAL A 96 1.41 28.69 5.29
N ASP A 97 1.10 29.23 6.47
CA ASP A 97 1.60 28.85 7.79
C ASP A 97 0.51 28.19 8.65
N GLU A 98 -0.69 28.06 8.10
CA GLU A 98 -1.82 27.37 8.70
C GLU A 98 -1.92 25.90 8.25
N MET A 99 -2.62 25.11 9.06
CA MET A 99 -2.80 23.67 8.82
C MET A 99 -3.64 23.39 7.57
N VAL A 100 -3.09 22.60 6.65
CA VAL A 100 -3.84 21.99 5.55
C VAL A 100 -4.33 20.62 6.01
N THR A 101 -5.65 20.42 6.01
CA THR A 101 -6.27 19.14 6.40
C THR A 101 -7.05 18.56 5.23
N VAL A 102 -6.78 17.29 4.90
CA VAL A 102 -7.58 16.47 4.00
C VAL A 102 -8.30 15.41 4.83
N ARG A 103 -9.63 15.48 4.86
CA ARG A 103 -10.49 14.57 5.63
C ARG A 103 -11.18 13.57 4.71
N ASP A 104 -11.73 12.52 5.32
CA ASP A 104 -12.57 11.53 4.64
C ASP A 104 -11.90 10.86 3.44
N ILE A 105 -10.58 10.66 3.51
CA ILE A 105 -9.85 9.90 2.49
C ILE A 105 -10.29 8.45 2.60
N THR A 106 -10.94 7.93 1.56
CA THR A 106 -11.27 6.52 1.46
C THR A 106 -10.03 5.68 1.70
N LEU A 107 -10.15 4.65 2.55
CA LEU A 107 -9.10 3.71 2.83
C LEU A 107 -9.66 2.30 2.76
N THR A 108 -9.05 1.47 1.93
CA THR A 108 -9.34 0.05 1.84
C THR A 108 -8.03 -0.70 2.01
N SER A 109 -7.96 -1.55 3.03
CA SER A 109 -6.78 -2.34 3.36
C SER A 109 -7.18 -3.79 3.64
N THR A 110 -6.24 -4.63 4.07
CA THR A 110 -6.44 -6.05 4.29
C THR A 110 -5.72 -6.46 5.56
N CYS A 111 -6.43 -6.93 6.58
CA CYS A 111 -5.80 -7.28 7.86
C CYS A 111 -4.80 -8.43 7.70
N GLU A 112 -3.61 -8.31 8.28
CA GLU A 112 -2.55 -9.33 8.11
C GLU A 112 -2.87 -10.67 8.80
N HIS A 113 -3.73 -10.65 9.81
CA HIS A 113 -4.05 -11.85 10.58
C HIS A 113 -5.04 -12.78 9.88
N HIS A 114 -5.97 -12.23 9.09
CA HIS A 114 -7.05 -12.99 8.46
C HIS A 114 -7.15 -12.80 6.95
N PHE A 115 -6.42 -11.82 6.41
CA PHE A 115 -6.49 -11.42 5.00
C PHE A 115 -7.90 -11.02 4.56
N VAL A 116 -8.65 -10.40 5.47
CA VAL A 116 -9.99 -9.85 5.26
C VAL A 116 -9.93 -8.33 5.14
N THR A 117 -10.84 -7.78 4.33
CA THR A 117 -10.99 -6.35 4.07
C THR A 117 -11.09 -5.51 5.35
N ILE A 118 -10.32 -4.43 5.38
CA ILE A 118 -10.48 -3.29 6.30
C ILE A 118 -11.05 -2.14 5.47
N ASP A 119 -12.24 -1.66 5.85
CA ASP A 119 -12.84 -0.46 5.28
C ASP A 119 -12.76 0.69 6.29
N GLY A 120 -12.32 1.86 5.84
CA GLY A 120 -12.11 2.98 6.74
C GLY A 120 -11.92 4.32 6.03
N LYS A 121 -11.66 5.33 6.86
CA LYS A 121 -11.35 6.68 6.39
C LYS A 121 -10.13 7.22 7.12
N ALA A 122 -9.24 7.87 6.38
CA ALA A 122 -8.10 8.58 6.95
C ALA A 122 -8.33 10.09 6.92
N THR A 123 -7.77 10.77 7.92
CA THR A 123 -7.61 12.22 7.92
C THR A 123 -6.13 12.55 8.03
N VAL A 124 -5.63 13.38 7.12
CA VAL A 124 -4.23 13.79 7.06
C VAL A 124 -4.16 15.29 7.23
N ALA A 125 -3.28 15.74 8.13
CA ALA A 125 -3.04 17.15 8.37
C ALA A 125 -1.53 17.44 8.35
N TYR A 126 -1.17 18.59 7.78
CA TYR A 126 0.20 19.10 7.80
C TYR A 126 0.21 20.62 7.76
N ILE A 127 1.27 21.23 8.29
CA ILE A 127 1.53 22.66 8.15
C ILE A 127 2.59 22.81 7.06
N PRO A 128 2.30 23.46 5.93
CA PRO A 128 3.29 23.69 4.89
C PRO A 128 4.45 24.53 5.40
N LYS A 129 5.65 24.25 4.90
CA LYS A 129 6.84 25.08 5.12
C LYS A 129 7.28 25.68 3.81
N ASP A 130 8.31 25.12 3.17
CA ASP A 130 8.84 25.63 1.91
C ASP A 130 7.99 25.19 0.70
N SER A 131 7.21 24.12 0.85
CA SER A 131 6.39 23.58 -0.22
C SER A 131 5.04 23.04 0.27
N VAL A 132 4.09 23.00 -0.68
CA VAL A 132 2.74 22.47 -0.52
C VAL A 132 2.63 21.22 -1.40
N ILE A 133 2.22 20.10 -0.81
CA ILE A 133 1.97 18.87 -1.58
C ILE A 133 0.63 18.98 -2.31
N GLY A 134 0.59 18.53 -3.57
CA GLY A 134 -0.67 18.45 -4.31
C GLY A 134 -1.68 17.56 -3.58
N LEU A 135 -2.90 18.05 -3.33
CA LEU A 135 -3.91 17.36 -2.51
C LEU A 135 -4.22 15.94 -2.99
N SER A 136 -4.21 15.71 -4.31
CA SER A 136 -4.43 14.38 -4.90
C SER A 136 -3.32 13.38 -4.54
N LYS A 137 -2.12 13.84 -4.18
CA LYS A 137 -1.00 12.97 -3.78
C LYS A 137 -1.19 12.41 -2.38
N ILE A 138 -1.80 13.17 -1.48
CA ILE A 138 -2.11 12.70 -0.12
C ILE A 138 -3.00 11.45 -0.20
N ASN A 139 -4.07 11.50 -0.99
CA ASN A 139 -4.94 10.35 -1.22
C ASN A 139 -4.17 9.13 -1.76
N ARG A 140 -3.27 9.34 -2.73
CA ARG A 140 -2.48 8.26 -3.33
C ARG A 140 -1.45 7.65 -2.38
N ILE A 141 -0.85 8.45 -1.50
CA ILE A 141 0.08 7.97 -0.48
C ILE A 141 -0.67 7.10 0.54
N VAL A 142 -1.82 7.58 1.03
CA VAL A 142 -2.67 6.80 1.94
C VAL A 142 -3.04 5.46 1.30
N GLN A 143 -3.46 5.47 0.04
CA GLN A 143 -3.81 4.25 -0.69
C GLN A 143 -2.62 3.31 -0.91
N PHE A 144 -1.43 3.84 -1.24
CA PHE A 144 -0.22 3.03 -1.39
C PHE A 144 0.13 2.26 -0.11
N PHE A 145 0.02 2.89 1.05
CA PHE A 145 0.26 2.18 2.33
C PHE A 145 -0.91 1.30 2.76
N ALA A 146 -2.14 1.63 2.36
CA ALA A 146 -3.32 0.80 2.62
C ALA A 146 -3.30 -0.50 1.82
N GLN A 147 -2.67 -0.52 0.63
CA GLN A 147 -2.48 -1.70 -0.22
C GLN A 147 -1.34 -2.60 0.28
N ARG A 148 -1.37 -2.94 1.57
CA ARG A 148 -0.42 -3.80 2.28
C ARG A 148 -1.18 -4.56 3.36
N PRO A 149 -0.69 -5.72 3.83
CA PRO A 149 -1.08 -6.24 5.14
C PRO A 149 -0.49 -5.31 6.21
N PRO A 150 -1.30 -4.53 6.96
CA PRO A 150 -0.79 -3.63 7.97
C PRO A 150 -0.36 -4.44 9.20
N GLY A 151 0.92 -4.31 9.54
CA GLY A 151 1.56 -4.87 10.73
C GLY A 151 1.29 -4.09 12.00
N SER A 152 1.36 -4.76 13.15
CA SER A 152 1.41 -4.11 14.47
C SER A 152 2.65 -3.19 14.56
N GLY A 153 2.51 -1.93 14.17
CA GLY A 153 3.58 -0.92 14.15
C GLY A 153 3.79 -0.21 12.80
N THR A 154 3.18 -0.70 11.71
CA THR A 154 3.13 0.03 10.43
C THR A 154 1.92 0.95 10.40
N PHE A 155 1.85 1.90 9.44
CA PHE A 155 0.75 2.85 9.22
C PHE A 155 -0.61 2.29 9.68
N ASP A 156 -1.03 2.70 10.88
CA ASP A 156 -2.32 2.37 11.44
C ASP A 156 -3.29 3.47 10.98
N PRO A 157 -4.20 3.20 10.04
CA PRO A 157 -5.14 4.19 9.55
C PRO A 157 -6.18 4.62 10.60
N THR A 158 -6.27 3.90 11.71
CA THR A 158 -7.13 4.22 12.86
C THR A 158 -6.41 5.08 13.90
N ASN A 159 -5.09 5.25 13.77
CA ASN A 159 -4.28 6.01 14.72
C ASN A 159 -3.57 7.17 14.00
N SER A 160 -3.77 8.38 14.53
CA SER A 160 -3.35 9.65 13.91
C SER A 160 -1.85 9.81 13.61
N ASP A 161 -1.01 8.87 14.06
CA ASP A 161 0.45 8.95 14.01
C ASP A 161 1.05 8.50 12.66
N GLY A 162 0.35 7.67 11.88
CA GLY A 162 0.86 7.16 10.60
C GLY A 162 0.95 8.21 9.50
N ALA A 163 -0.05 9.10 9.40
CA ALA A 163 -0.08 10.16 8.39
C ALA A 163 0.72 11.42 8.77
N ALA A 164 0.92 11.66 10.07
CA ALA A 164 1.60 12.84 10.57
C ALA A 164 3.12 12.84 10.29
N ASN A 165 3.72 11.67 10.08
CA ASN A 165 5.19 11.55 9.99
C ASN A 165 5.80 11.85 8.62
N LEU A 166 5.03 11.78 7.52
CA LEU A 166 5.50 12.23 6.20
C LEU A 166 5.53 13.77 6.08
N ALA A 167 4.75 14.44 6.93
CA ALA A 167 4.58 15.90 6.95
C ALA A 167 5.61 16.63 7.82
N ARG A 168 6.26 15.94 8.78
CA ARG A 168 7.13 16.58 9.78
C ARG A 168 8.55 16.89 9.30
N HIS A 169 8.94 16.50 8.08
CA HIS A 169 10.31 16.65 7.59
C HIS A 169 10.41 17.40 6.25
N GLN A 170 9.52 18.38 6.04
CA GLN A 170 9.76 19.48 5.10
C GLN A 170 10.16 20.71 5.90
#